data_AF-A0A925UVE1-F1
#
_entry.id   AF-A0A925UVE1-F1
#
_cell.length_a   1.000
_cell.length_b   1.000
_cell.length_c   1.000
_cell.angle_alpha   90.00
_cell.angle_beta   90.00
_cell.angle_gamma   90.00
#
_symmetry.space_group_name_H-M   'P 1'
#
loop_
_entity.id
_entity.type
_entity.pdbx_description
1 polymer ?
#
loop_
_entity_poly.entity_id
_entity_poly.type
_entity_poly.pdbx_seq_one_letter_code
_entity_poly.pdbx_strand_id
1 'polypeptide(L)' 'SKVSKSWIRVKNVQFQDQEVVVWIQHEMVWKEKSGNGWVSKKSTTRWAENLKQTPQGWKIKSSQQLMTNEPWTFKTNG' A
#
# COMPACT_ATOMS: atom_id res chain seq x y z
N SER A 1 1.16 -10.85 -24.68
CA SER A 1 1.39 -10.98 -23.22
C SER A 1 0.42 -10.04 -22.49
N LYS A 2 -0.29 -10.51 -21.46
CA LYS A 2 -1.12 -9.62 -20.63
C LYS A 2 -0.16 -8.69 -19.87
N VAL A 3 -0.15 -7.41 -20.20
CA VAL A 3 0.54 -6.41 -19.38
C VAL A 3 -0.22 -6.34 -18.06
N SER A 4 0.41 -6.81 -16.97
CA SER A 4 -0.10 -6.62 -15.62
C SER A 4 -0.30 -5.12 -15.38
N LYS A 5 -1.51 -4.70 -15.03
CA LYS A 5 -1.80 -3.31 -14.66
C LYS A 5 -1.41 -3.08 -13.20
N SER A 6 -1.03 -1.85 -12.84
CA SER A 6 -0.87 -1.49 -11.42
C SER A 6 -2.19 -1.65 -10.67
N TRP A 7 -2.13 -2.09 -9.41
CA TRP A 7 -3.32 -2.26 -8.56
C TRP A 7 -2.99 -2.11 -7.08
N ILE A 8 -3.99 -1.73 -6.30
CA ILE A 8 -3.96 -1.68 -4.84
C ILE A 8 -5.03 -2.63 -4.30
N ARG A 9 -4.68 -3.42 -3.28
CA ARG A 9 -5.60 -4.29 -2.56
C ARG A 9 -5.52 -3.99 -1.06
N VAL A 10 -6.66 -3.62 -0.47
CA VAL A 10 -6.81 -3.53 0.98
C VAL A 10 -6.80 -4.94 1.57
N LYS A 11 -5.98 -5.14 2.59
CA LYS A 11 -5.77 -6.42 3.27
C LYS A 11 -6.39 -6.46 4.66
N ASN A 12 -6.30 -5.34 5.36
CA ASN A 12 -6.91 -5.16 6.67
C ASN A 12 -7.26 -3.70 6.91
N VAL A 13 -8.25 -3.45 7.76
CA VAL A 13 -8.67 -2.13 8.21
C VAL A 13 -8.94 -2.22 9.71
N GLN A 14 -8.32 -1.37 10.50
CA GLN A 14 -8.55 -1.29 11.94
C GLN A 14 -8.89 0.15 12.33
N PHE A 15 -10.08 0.33 12.90
CA PHE A 15 -10.54 1.61 13.40
C PHE A 15 -10.20 1.77 14.89
N GLN A 16 -9.83 2.99 15.28
CA GLN A 16 -9.68 3.41 16.66
C GLN A 16 -10.09 4.88 16.78
N ASP A 17 -11.25 5.14 17.37
CA ASP A 17 -11.85 6.47 17.48
C ASP A 17 -11.94 7.19 16.12
N GLN A 18 -11.24 8.32 15.97
CA GLN A 18 -11.16 9.12 14.74
C GLN A 18 -9.97 8.74 13.85
N GLU A 19 -9.25 7.65 14.17
CA GLU A 19 -8.14 7.14 13.38
C GLU A 19 -8.46 5.77 12.80
N VAL A 20 -7.83 5.46 11.67
CA VAL A 20 -7.90 4.16 11.02
C VAL A 20 -6.53 3.78 10.48
N VAL A 21 -6.11 2.55 10.73
CA VAL A 21 -4.94 1.97 10.09
C VAL A 21 -5.41 1.02 8.99
N VAL A 22 -4.91 1.25 7.77
CA VAL A 22 -5.23 0.45 6.59
C VAL A 22 -3.96 -0.22 6.11
N TRP A 23 -4.00 -1.54 6.00
CA TRP A 23 -2.91 -2.32 5.42
C TRP A 23 -3.23 -2.62 3.96
N ILE A 24 -2.33 -2.20 3.07
CA ILE A 24 -2.51 -2.37 1.64
C ILE A 24 -1.34 -3.13 1.01
N GLN A 25 -1.66 -3.88 -0.04
CA GLN A 25 -0.67 -4.39 -0.99
C GLN A 25 -0.79 -3.60 -2.29
N HIS A 26 0.33 -3.06 -2.76
CA HIS A 26 0.42 -2.29 -3.99
C HIS A 26 1.30 -3.04 -4.98
N GLU A 27 0.78 -3.33 -6.17
CA GLU A 27 1.59 -3.74 -7.31
C GLU A 27 1.71 -2.56 -8.27
N MET A 28 2.94 -2.13 -8.52
CA MET A 28 3.26 -1.10 -9.49
C MET A 28 3.89 -1.72 -10.72
N VAL A 29 3.39 -1.36 -11.89
CA VAL A 29 3.97 -1.71 -13.18
C VAL A 29 4.30 -0.42 -13.92
N TRP A 30 5.57 -0.25 -14.29
CA TRP A 30 6.06 0.94 -15.00
C TRP A 30 7.01 0.55 -16.12
N LYS A 31 7.33 1.51 -17.00
CA LYS A 31 8.40 1.34 -17.99
C LYS A 31 9.58 2.20 -17.58
N GLU A 32 10.75 1.59 -17.54
CA GLU A 32 12.01 2.25 -17.25
C GLU A 32 12.85 2.32 -18.53
N LYS A 33 13.48 3.46 -18.78
CA LYS A 33 14.37 3.62 -19.92
C LYS A 33 15.70 2.92 -19.60
N SER A 34 16.10 1.98 -20.44
CA SER A 34 17.36 1.26 -20.32
C SER A 34 18.03 1.20 -21.69
N GLY A 35 19.17 1.89 -21.83
CA GLY A 35 19.82 2.11 -23.12
C GLY A 35 18.88 2.78 -24.14
N ASN A 36 18.74 2.14 -25.30
CA ASN A 36 17.91 2.63 -26.40
C ASN A 36 16.45 2.12 -26.36
N GLY A 37 16.03 1.47 -25.27
CA GLY A 37 14.71 0.85 -25.15
C GLY A 37 13.96 1.19 -23.87
N TRP A 38 12.67 0.86 -23.88
CA TRP A 38 11.80 0.89 -22.70
C TRP A 38 11.57 -0.53 -22.19
N VAL A 39 11.91 -0.79 -20.93
CA VAL A 39 11.75 -2.10 -20.30
C VAL A 39 10.64 -2.02 -19.26
N SER A 40 9.69 -2.95 -19.32
CA SER A 40 8.66 -3.06 -18.28
C SER A 40 9.25 -3.61 -16.98
N LYS A 41 8.96 -2.91 -15.88
CA LYS A 41 9.32 -3.29 -14.52
C LYS A 41 8.06 -3.49 -13.70
N LYS A 42 8.17 -4.32 -12.66
CA LYS A 42 7.12 -4.57 -11.69
C LYS A 42 7.71 -4.58 -10.29
N SER A 43 7.00 -4.00 -9.33
CA SER A 43 7.30 -4.13 -7.90
C SER A 43 6.02 -4.36 -7.12
N THR A 44 6.10 -5.20 -6.09
CA THR A 44 5.03 -5.43 -5.13
C THR A 44 5.50 -4.94 -3.77
N THR A 45 4.81 -3.95 -3.22
CA THR A 45 5.09 -3.38 -1.90
C THR A 45 3.89 -3.54 -0.98
N ARG A 46 4.13 -3.41 0.32
CA ARG A 46 3.11 -3.47 1.37
C ARG A 46 3.21 -2.20 2.21
N TRP A 47 2.09 -1.67 2.66
CA TRP A 47 2.04 -0.42 3.41
C TRP A 47 1.04 -0.51 4.56
N ALA A 48 1.34 0.21 5.64
CA ALA A 48 0.39 0.60 6.68
C ALA A 48 0.17 2.12 6.57
N GLU A 49 -1.06 2.50 6.24
CA GLU A 49 -1.50 3.89 6.16
C GLU A 49 -2.32 4.21 7.41
N ASN A 50 -1.90 5.19 8.21
CA ASN A 50 -2.73 5.74 9.28
C ASN A 50 -3.46 6.97 8.72
N LEU A 51 -4.79 6.96 8.78
CA LEU A 51 -5.64 8.08 8.39
C LEU A 51 -6.40 8.61 9.62
N LYS A 52 -6.55 9.93 9.68
CA LYS A 52 -7.38 10.63 10.67
C LYS A 52 -8.59 11.25 10.00
N GLN A 53 -9.75 11.14 10.62
CA GLN A 53 -10.97 11.82 10.20
C GLN A 53 -10.88 13.31 10.57
N THR A 54 -11.07 14.19 9.59
CA THR A 54 -11.22 15.64 9.81
C THR A 54 -12.58 16.11 9.31
N PRO A 55 -13.01 17.35 9.62
CA PRO A 55 -14.24 17.91 9.04
C PRO A 55 -14.25 17.98 7.51
N GLN A 56 -13.08 17.94 6.87
CA GLN A 56 -12.88 17.94 5.41
C GLN A 56 -12.72 16.52 4.83
N GLY A 57 -12.89 15.48 5.64
CA GLY A 57 -12.74 14.07 5.27
C GLY A 57 -11.49 13.41 5.85
N TRP A 58 -11.19 12.20 5.37
CA TRP A 58 -10.03 11.43 5.81
C TRP A 58 -8.73 12.01 5.26
N LYS A 59 -7.72 12.12 6.12
CA LYS A 59 -6.36 12.57 5.77
C LYS A 59 -5.33 11.54 6.21
N ILE A 60 -4.35 11.26 5.36
CA ILE A 60 -3.22 10.41 5.73
C ILE A 60 -2.37 11.18 6.75
N LYS A 61 -2.22 10.59 7.94
CA LYS A 61 -1.38 11.08 9.04
C LYS A 61 0.04 10.53 8.90
N SER A 62 0.18 9.26 8.53
CA SER A 62 1.48 8.63 8.29
C SER A 62 1.35 7.45 7.33
N SER A 63 2.42 7.19 6.58
CA SER A 63 2.54 6.07 5.64
C SER A 63 3.84 5.32 5.93
N GLN A 64 3.76 4.00 6.16
CA GLN A 64 4.92 3.17 6.42
C GLN A 64 4.96 1.98 5.47
N GLN A 65 6.07 1.83 4.75
CA GLN A 65 6.32 0.63 3.97
C GLN A 65 6.65 -0.54 4.90
N LEU A 66 6.02 -1.68 4.66
CA LEU A 66 6.19 -2.91 5.42
C LEU A 66 7.06 -3.91 4.65
N MET A 67 7.68 -4.82 5.39
CA MET A 67 8.41 -5.95 4.82
C MET A 67 7.45 -6.85 4.04
N THR A 68 7.88 -7.34 2.88
CA THR A 68 7.06 -8.17 1.99
C THR A 68 6.78 -9.57 2.52
N ASN A 69 7.49 -10.01 3.56
CA ASN A 69 7.43 -11.38 4.09
C ASN A 69 6.67 -11.49 5.43
N GLU A 70 6.27 -10.38 6.04
CA GLU A 70 5.54 -10.42 7.31
C GLU A 70 4.09 -10.91 7.12
N PRO A 71 3.49 -11.62 8.09
CA PRO A 71 2.08 -12.00 8.01
C PRO A 71 1.18 -10.76 8.06
N TRP A 72 0.04 -10.80 7.35
CA TRP A 72 -0.97 -9.73 7.36
C TRP A 72 -1.79 -9.67 8.66
N THR A 73 -1.47 -10.53 9.63
CA THR A 73 -2.11 -10.60 10.94
C THR A 73 -1.23 -9.90 11.96
N PHE A 74 -1.67 -8.73 12.41
CA PHE A 74 -1.05 -8.00 13.50
C PHE A 74 -1.80 -8.37 14.77
N LYS A 75 -1.15 -9.10 15.69
CA LYS A 75 -1.70 -9.28 17.03
C LYS A 75 -1.52 -7.95 17.75
N THR A 76 -2.57 -7.15 17.84
CA THR A 76 -2.62 -6.09 18.85
C THR A 76 -2.96 -6.79 20.16
N ASN A 77 -1.97 -6.93 21.05
CA ASN A 77 -2.25 -7.32 22.43
C ASN A 77 -3.18 -6.23 22.99
N GLY A 78 -4.44 -6.60 23.21
CA GLY A 78 -5.44 -5.72 23.83
C GLY A 78 -5.02 -5.28 25.22
#